data_AF-A0A354U7D6-F1
#
_entry.id   AF-A0A354U7D6-F1
#
_cell.length_a   1.000
_cell.length_b   1.000
_cell.length_c   1.000
_cell.angle_alpha   90.00
_cell.angle_beta   90.00
_cell.angle_gamma   90.00
#
_symmetry.space_group_name_H-M   'P 1'
#
loop_
_entity.id
_entity.type
_entity.pdbx_description
1 polymer ?
#
loop_
_entity_poly.entity_id
_entity_poly.type
_entity_poly.pdbx_seq_one_letter_code
_entity_poly.pdbx_strand_id
1 'polypeptide(L)' 'MIYFFADDHYGVHPGKVIFENLPEELRKNIRFVENDWTLLESGDWLADCELLVLNMIGTTCKLPHPGEGAERAVR' A
#
# COMPACT_ATOMS: atom_id res chain seq x y z
N MET A 1 1.43 1.04 13.51
CA MET A 1 1.29 0.02 12.45
C MET A 1 1.98 0.49 11.19
N ILE A 2 2.65 -0.39 10.42
CA ILE A 2 3.17 -0.07 9.09
C ILE A 2 2.10 -0.39 8.05
N TYR A 3 1.76 0.54 7.18
CA TYR A 3 0.87 0.31 6.04
C TYR A 3 1.68 0.23 4.76
N PHE A 4 1.56 -0.88 4.04
CA PHE A 4 2.31 -1.12 2.81
C PHE A 4 1.33 -1.37 1.67
N PHE A 5 1.13 -0.34 0.86
CA PHE A 5 0.33 -0.41 -0.36
C PHE A 5 1.21 -0.72 -1.56
N ALA A 6 0.80 -1.69 -2.37
CA ALA A 6 1.48 -2.09 -3.58
C ALA A 6 0.52 -2.29 -4.75
N ASP A 7 1.03 -2.21 -5.97
CA ASP A 7 0.38 -2.77 -7.16
C ASP A 7 1.19 -3.95 -7.73
N ASP A 8 0.54 -4.72 -8.60
CA ASP A 8 1.14 -5.91 -9.20
C ASP A 8 2.19 -5.62 -10.29
N HIS A 9 2.49 -4.36 -10.62
CA HIS A 9 3.46 -3.95 -11.65
C HIS A 9 3.52 -4.89 -12.86
N TYR A 10 2.49 -4.92 -13.68
CA TYR A 10 2.41 -5.79 -14.87
C TYR A 10 2.39 -7.29 -14.50
N GLY A 11 1.80 -7.65 -13.35
CA GLY A 11 1.66 -9.03 -12.87
C GLY A 11 2.93 -9.65 -12.25
N VAL A 12 3.92 -8.83 -11.87
CA VAL A 12 5.18 -9.29 -11.26
C VAL A 12 5.24 -9.09 -9.74
N HIS A 13 4.27 -8.38 -9.14
CA HIS A 13 4.04 -8.31 -7.69
C HIS A 13 5.26 -7.94 -6.82
N PRO A 14 6.05 -6.90 -7.16
CA PRO A 14 7.30 -6.62 -6.48
C PRO A 14 7.09 -6.24 -5.00
N GLY A 15 6.02 -5.49 -4.68
CA GLY A 15 5.68 -5.17 -3.30
C GLY A 15 5.38 -6.41 -2.45
N LYS A 16 4.68 -7.39 -3.03
CA LYS A 16 4.42 -8.68 -2.39
C LYS A 16 5.70 -9.48 -2.17
N VAL A 17 6.57 -9.54 -3.17
CA VAL A 17 7.88 -10.23 -3.06
C VAL A 17 8.72 -9.60 -1.93
N ILE A 18 8.75 -8.27 -1.83
CA ILE A 18 9.42 -7.58 -0.73
C ILE A 18 8.79 -7.99 0.60
N PHE A 19 7.46 -7.84 0.74
CA PHE A 19 6.74 -8.17 1.97
C PHE A 19 7.02 -9.60 2.42
N GLU A 20 6.94 -10.59 1.53
CA GLU A 20 7.12 -12.01 1.84
C GLU A 20 8.55 -12.36 2.30
N ASN A 21 9.56 -11.60 1.87
CA ASN A 21 10.95 -11.79 2.26
C ASN A 21 11.33 -11.05 3.54
N LEU A 22 10.43 -10.23 4.12
CA LEU A 22 10.69 -9.59 5.40
C LEU A 22 10.67 -10.61 6.55
N PRO A 23 11.46 -10.37 7.62
CA PRO A 23 11.39 -11.18 8.83
C PRO A 23 9.95 -11.30 9.36
N GLU A 24 9.57 -12.47 9.85
CA GLU A 24 8.21 -12.73 10.35
C GLU A 24 7.78 -11.71 11.40
N GLU A 25 8.67 -11.36 12.34
CA GLU A 25 8.42 -10.35 13.37
C GLU A 25 8.12 -8.98 12.80
N LEU A 26 8.71 -8.62 11.66
CA LEU A 26 8.41 -7.36 10.99
C LEU A 26 7.08 -7.43 10.23
N ARG A 27 6.79 -8.56 9.57
CA ARG A 27 5.52 -8.79 8.86
C ARG A 27 4.30 -8.70 9.78
N LYS A 28 4.43 -9.11 11.04
CA LYS A 28 3.36 -8.98 12.06
C LYS A 28 2.94 -7.53 12.31
N ASN A 29 3.83 -6.57 12.03
CA ASN A 29 3.60 -5.14 12.20
C ASN A 29 3.25 -4.43 10.88
N ILE A 30 3.06 -5.17 9.79
CA ILE A 30 2.74 -4.63 8.48
C ILE A 30 1.34 -5.07 8.04
N ARG A 31 0.51 -4.09 7.70
CA ARG A 31 -0.71 -4.29 6.93
C ARG A 31 -0.38 -4.10 5.45
N PHE A 32 -0.20 -5.22 4.75
CA PHE A 32 0.06 -5.25 3.32
C PHE A 32 -1.26 -5.27 2.53
N VAL A 33 -1.36 -4.44 1.51
CA VAL A 33 -2.52 -4.35 0.61
C VAL A 33 -1.99 -4.24 -0.82
N GLU A 34 -2.47 -5.10 -1.73
CA GLU A 34 -2.08 -5.11 -3.13
C GLU A 34 -3.30 -4.88 -4.02
N ASN A 35 -3.20 -3.97 -5.00
CA ASN A 35 -4.24 -3.69 -5.99
C ASN A 35 -5.60 -3.24 -5.41
N ASP A 36 -5.63 -2.79 -4.14
CA ASP A 36 -6.84 -2.30 -3.46
C ASP A 36 -6.55 -0.99 -2.73
N TRP A 37 -7.21 0.08 -3.16
CA TRP A 37 -7.04 1.43 -2.61
C TRP A 37 -8.13 1.81 -1.61
N THR A 38 -9.10 0.94 -1.35
CA THR A 38 -10.26 1.27 -0.50
C THR A 38 -9.82 1.82 0.86
N LEU A 39 -8.84 1.16 1.47
CA LEU A 39 -8.29 1.58 2.76
C LEU A 39 -7.48 2.88 2.63
N LEU A 40 -6.69 3.04 1.57
CA LEU A 40 -5.92 4.26 1.33
C LEU A 40 -6.83 5.48 1.12
N GLU A 41 -7.95 5.29 0.40
CA GLU A 41 -8.94 6.33 0.10
C GLU A 41 -9.82 6.70 1.30
N SER A 42 -10.16 5.74 2.17
CA SER A 42 -10.97 6.02 3.36
C SER A 42 -10.21 6.85 4.40
N GLY A 43 -8.88 6.72 4.44
CA GLY A 43 -8.05 7.38 5.43
C GLY A 43 -8.09 6.73 6.82
N ASP A 44 -8.81 5.60 6.99
CA ASP A 44 -8.92 4.92 8.29
C ASP A 44 -7.56 4.50 8.86
N TRP A 45 -6.59 4.23 7.97
CA TRP A 45 -5.21 3.92 8.32
C TRP A 45 -4.50 5.04 9.09
N LEU A 46 -4.94 6.30 8.97
CA LEU A 46 -4.35 7.43 9.69
C LEU A 46 -4.45 7.32 11.21
N ALA A 47 -5.42 6.56 11.73
CA ALA A 47 -5.66 6.44 13.16
C ALA A 47 -4.50 5.77 13.92
N ASP A 48 -3.76 4.87 13.27
CA ASP A 48 -2.71 4.05 13.89
C ASP A 48 -1.46 3.85 13.02
N CYS A 49 -1.36 4.55 11.88
CA CYS A 49 -0.22 4.47 10.99
C CYS A 49 1.01 5.17 11.59
N GLU A 50 2.08 4.39 11.77
CA GLU A 50 3.40 4.87 12.18
C GLU A 50 4.32 5.08 10.97
N LEU A 51 4.12 4.29 9.91
CA LEU A 51 4.88 4.37 8.66
C LEU A 51 4.00 3.98 7.49
N LEU A 52 3.95 4.84 6.48
CA LEU A 52 3.30 4.58 5.20
C LEU A 52 4.36 4.24 4.14
N VAL A 53 4.17 3.09 3.46
CA VAL A 53 4.96 2.64 2.32
C VAL A 53 4.06 2.56 1.10
N LEU A 54 4.44 3.27 0.05
CA LEU A 54 3.77 3.24 -1.26
C LEU A 54 4.74 2.65 -2.29
N ASN A 55 4.47 1.42 -2.73
CA ASN A 55 5.23 0.75 -3.79
C ASN A 55 4.30 0.56 -4.99
N MET A 56 4.03 1.65 -5.69
CA MET A 56 3.03 1.66 -6.75
C MET A 56 3.43 2.61 -7.87
N ILE A 57 3.03 2.29 -9.11
CA ILE A 57 3.15 3.19 -10.25
C ILE A 57 1.73 3.57 -10.69
N GLY A 58 1.31 4.78 -10.31
CA GLY A 58 0.04 5.34 -10.76
C GLY A 58 -0.11 5.28 -12.30
N THR A 59 -1.35 5.14 -12.79
CA THR A 59 -1.72 4.96 -14.22
C THR A 59 -1.23 3.70 -14.94
N THR A 60 -0.46 2.83 -14.30
CA THR A 60 -0.08 1.55 -14.91
C THR A 60 -0.99 0.41 -14.44
N CYS A 61 -1.07 -0.66 -15.23
CA CYS A 61 -1.75 -1.91 -14.83
C CYS A 61 -3.28 -1.86 -14.68
N LYS A 62 -3.97 -0.89 -15.32
CA LYS A 62 -5.44 -0.68 -15.24
C LYS A 62 -5.96 -0.35 -13.83
N LEU A 63 -5.09 0.02 -12.90
CA LEU A 63 -5.50 0.47 -11.58
C LEU A 63 -5.84 1.96 -11.64
N PRO A 64 -6.94 2.40 -11.01
CA PRO A 64 -7.24 3.82 -10.95
C PRO A 64 -6.14 4.54 -10.17
N HIS A 65 -5.89 5.80 -10.53
CA HIS A 65 -5.11 6.67 -9.65
C HIS A 65 -5.80 6.75 -8.29
N PRO A 66 -5.04 6.75 -7.18
CA PRO A 66 -5.59 7.14 -5.88
C PRO A 66 -6.28 8.51 -6.02
N GLY A 67 -7.54 8.61 -5.58
CA GLY A 67 -8.33 9.83 -5.73
C GLY A 67 -7.92 10.96 -4.78
N GLU A 68 -8.70 12.05 -4.78
CA GLU A 68 -8.44 13.21 -3.90
C GLU A 68 -8.41 12.85 -2.40
N GLY A 69 -9.14 11.81 -1.98
CA GLY A 69 -9.09 11.30 -0.61
C GLY A 69 -7.69 10.81 -0.23
N ALA A 70 -7.07 10.03 -1.12
CA ALA A 70 -5.71 9.55 -0.93
C ALA A 70 -4.69 10.70 -0.97
N GLU A 71 -4.87 11.69 -1.85
CA GLU A 71 -3.99 12.87 -1.88
C GLU A 71 -4.04 13.65 -0.56
N ARG A 72 -5.24 13.88 -0.01
CA ARG A 72 -5.42 14.57 1.27
C ARG A 72 -4.82 13.81 2.46
N ALA A 73 -4.86 12.48 2.41
CA ALA A 73 -4.37 11.64 3.50
C ALA A 73 -2.83 11.54 3.57
N VAL A 74 -2.12 11.84 2.48
CA VAL A 74 -0.65 11.72 2.40
C VAL A 74 0.09 13.06 2.55
N ARG A 75 -0.61 14.19 2.48
CA ARG A 75 -0.04 15.54 2.71
C ARG A 75 -0.05 15.91 4.20
#